data_AF-A0A497SSG0-F1
#
_entry.id   AF-A0A497SSG0-F1
#
_cell.length_a   1.000
_cell.length_b   1.000
_cell.length_c   1.000
_cell.angle_alpha   90.00
_cell.angle_beta   90.00
_cell.angle_gamma   90.00
#
_symmetry.space_group_name_H-M   'P 1'
#
loop_
_entity.id
_entity.type
_entity.pdbx_description
1 polymer ?
#
loop_
_entity_poly.entity_id
_entity_poly.type
_entity_poly.pdbx_seq_one_letter_code
_entity_poly.pdbx_strand_id
1 'polypeptide(L)'
;MGISEELKRETNKWIEKLEKISFSARTKKGEEYKENIESYIKDSKHFFKQKDYVKAFEAIIWAWAFFEISLDLKLLELKNYGCKEIS
;
A
#
# COMPACT_ATOMS: atom_id res chain seq x y z
N MET A 1 -23.10 -13.45 3.04
CA MET A 1 -22.38 -12.19 3.32
C MET A 1 -22.77 -11.19 2.24
N GLY A 2 -22.94 -9.91 2.57
CA GLY A 2 -23.21 -8.87 1.57
C GLY A 2 -21.92 -8.33 0.95
N ILE A 3 -21.98 -7.87 -0.29
CA ILE A 3 -20.86 -7.29 -1.05
C ILE A 3 -20.12 -6.20 -0.26
N SER A 4 -20.86 -5.38 0.48
CA SER A 4 -20.31 -4.31 1.32
C SER A 4 -19.38 -4.82 2.44
N GLU A 5 -19.75 -5.91 3.12
CA GLU A 5 -18.92 -6.49 4.19
C GLU A 5 -17.68 -7.19 3.63
N GLU A 6 -17.78 -7.74 2.41
CA GLU A 6 -16.63 -8.29 1.71
C GLU A 6 -15.63 -7.20 1.30
N LEU A 7 -16.11 -6.12 0.68
CA LEU A 7 -15.27 -4.97 0.33
C LEU A 7 -14.59 -4.38 1.54
N LYS A 8 -15.33 -4.21 2.64
CA LYS A 8 -14.78 -3.73 3.91
C LYS A 8 -13.68 -4.65 4.44
N ARG A 9 -13.90 -5.96 4.46
CA ARG A 9 -12.90 -6.95 4.92
C ARG A 9 -11.65 -6.93 4.05
N GLU A 10 -11.80 -7.00 2.73
CA GLU A 10 -10.66 -7.04 1.82
C GLU A 10 -9.90 -5.71 1.83
N THR A 11 -10.59 -4.57 1.82
CA THR A 11 -9.94 -3.25 1.91
C THR A 11 -9.10 -3.15 3.18
N ASN A 12 -9.66 -3.52 4.33
CA ASN A 12 -8.92 -3.46 5.60
C ASN A 12 -7.69 -4.38 5.59
N LYS A 13 -7.84 -5.61 5.10
CA LYS A 13 -6.74 -6.58 4.96
C LYS A 13 -5.61 -6.02 4.09
N TRP A 14 -5.91 -5.35 2.98
CA TRP A 14 -4.89 -4.80 2.09
C TRP A 14 -4.23 -3.54 2.64
N ILE A 15 -4.97 -2.68 3.35
CA ILE A 15 -4.41 -1.54 4.08
C ILE A 15 -3.40 -2.05 5.12
N GLU A 16 -3.82 -2.97 6.00
CA GLU A 16 -2.97 -3.47 7.08
C GLU A 16 -1.71 -4.16 6.57
N LYS A 17 -1.80 -4.89 5.47
CA LYS A 17 -0.63 -5.52 4.85
C LYS A 17 0.38 -4.48 4.37
N LEU A 18 -0.08 -3.43 3.68
CA LEU A 18 0.81 -2.43 3.12
C LEU A 18 1.45 -1.56 4.20
N GLU A 19 0.72 -1.27 5.29
CA GLU A 19 1.24 -0.54 6.45
C GLU A 19 2.35 -1.29 7.20
N LYS A 20 2.31 -2.63 7.18
CA LYS A 20 3.33 -3.47 7.82
C LYS A 20 4.63 -3.53 7.01
N ILE A 21 4.60 -3.06 5.76
CA ILE A 21 5.77 -3.07 4.88
C ILE A 21 6.50 -1.75 5.04
N SER A 22 7.77 -1.84 5.43
CA SER A 22 8.68 -0.70 5.44
C SER A 22 9.46 -0.67 4.13
N PHE A 23 9.47 0.47 3.45
CA PHE A 23 10.18 0.64 2.18
C PHE A 23 10.83 2.04 2.08
N SER A 24 11.90 2.14 1.29
CA SER A 24 12.57 3.39 0.93
C SER A 24 12.59 3.59 -0.57
N ALA A 25 12.68 4.85 -1.00
CA ALA A 25 13.05 5.16 -2.37
C ALA A 25 14.57 5.01 -2.56
N ARG A 26 14.93 4.49 -3.73
CA ARG A 26 16.33 4.40 -4.20
C ARG A 26 16.72 5.56 -5.09
N THR A 27 15.75 6.26 -5.65
CA THR A 27 15.94 7.31 -6.65
C THR A 27 14.98 8.47 -6.39
N LYS A 28 15.25 9.63 -6.99
CA LYS A 28 14.34 10.79 -6.93
C LYS A 28 12.93 10.45 -7.46
N LYS A 29 12.86 9.69 -8.56
CA LYS A 29 11.59 9.18 -9.09
C LYS A 29 10.92 8.20 -8.13
N GLY A 30 11.70 7.42 -7.39
CA GLY A 30 11.20 6.57 -6.31
C GLY A 30 10.54 7.36 -5.17
N GLU A 31 11.04 8.54 -4.84
CA GLU A 31 10.40 9.40 -3.81
C GLU A 31 9.02 9.87 -4.29
N GLU A 32 8.89 10.29 -5.55
CA GLU A 32 7.60 10.66 -6.14
C GLU A 32 6.60 9.49 -6.09
N TYR A 33 7.05 8.27 -6.39
CA TYR A 33 6.20 7.08 -6.32
C TYR A 33 5.86 6.70 -4.86
N LYS A 34 6.79 6.85 -3.94
CA LYS A 34 6.56 6.66 -2.51
C LYS A 34 5.51 7.64 -1.98
N GLU A 35 5.59 8.91 -2.34
CA GLU A 35 4.58 9.92 -1.99
C GLU A 35 3.21 9.57 -2.57
N ASN A 36 3.15 9.08 -3.82
CA ASN A 36 1.89 8.62 -4.43
C ASN A 36 1.30 7.44 -3.66
N ILE A 37 2.10 6.42 -3.34
CA ILE A 37 1.66 5.24 -2.57
C ILE A 37 1.12 5.68 -1.20
N GLU A 38 1.87 6.52 -0.48
CA GLU A 38 1.45 7.04 0.83
C GLU A 38 0.15 7.86 0.75
N SER A 39 -0.04 8.61 -0.34
CA SER A 39 -1.26 9.39 -0.60
C SER A 39 -2.46 8.48 -0.86
N TYR A 40 -2.31 7.46 -1.71
CA TYR A 40 -3.39 6.49 -1.96
C TYR A 40 -3.76 5.67 -0.71
N ILE A 41 -2.81 5.36 0.17
CA ILE A 41 -3.10 4.73 1.48
C ILE A 41 -3.94 5.67 2.35
N LYS A 42 -3.60 6.97 2.40
CA LYS A 42 -4.37 7.98 3.14
C LYS A 42 -5.79 8.12 2.58
N ASP A 43 -5.93 8.18 1.27
CA ASP A 43 -7.22 8.27 0.59
C ASP A 43 -8.08 7.05 0.85
N SER A 44 -7.49 5.85 0.74
CA SER A 44 -8.20 4.60 1.06
C SER A 44 -8.76 4.60 2.48
N LYS A 45 -7.95 4.97 3.47
CA LYS A 45 -8.40 5.11 4.87
C LYS A 45 -9.47 6.18 5.04
N HIS A 46 -9.39 7.29 4.31
CA HIS A 46 -10.37 8.36 4.35
C HIS A 46 -11.73 7.91 3.82
N PHE A 47 -11.78 7.24 2.67
CA PHE A 47 -13.01 6.67 2.11
C PHE A 47 -13.56 5.54 2.98
N PHE A 48 -12.67 4.71 3.55
CA PHE A 48 -13.08 3.64 4.46
C PHE A 48 -13.82 4.17 5.69
N LYS A 49 -13.32 5.26 6.31
CA LYS A 49 -13.99 5.94 7.44
C LYS A 49 -15.36 6.50 7.06
N GLN A 50 -15.52 6.96 5.82
CA GLN A 50 -16.80 7.44 5.29
C GLN A 50 -17.75 6.33 4.86
N LYS A 51 -17.36 5.05 5.00
CA LYS A 51 -18.09 3.87 4.52
C LYS A 51 -18.27 3.82 2.99
N ASP A 52 -17.46 4.59 2.24
CA ASP A 52 -17.36 4.46 0.78
C ASP A 52 -16.36 3.35 0.44
N TYR A 53 -16.82 2.10 0.59
CA TYR A 53 -15.94 0.93 0.47
C TYR A 53 -15.45 0.66 -0.96
N VAL A 54 -16.16 1.16 -1.98
CA VAL A 54 -15.74 1.03 -3.37
C VAL A 54 -14.52 1.92 -3.62
N LYS A 55 -14.60 3.21 -3.27
CA LYS A 55 -13.44 4.11 -3.42
C LYS A 55 -12.29 3.73 -2.50
N ALA A 56 -12.59 3.24 -1.30
CA ALA A 56 -11.57 2.76 -0.39
C ALA A 56 -10.79 1.57 -0.98
N PHE A 57 -11.52 0.61 -1.56
CA PHE A 57 -10.92 -0.55 -2.23
C PHE A 57 -10.10 -0.14 -3.46
N GLU A 58 -10.65 0.73 -4.31
CA GLU A 58 -9.94 1.24 -5.48
C GLU A 58 -8.61 1.92 -5.10
N ALA A 59 -8.64 2.83 -4.13
CA ALA A 59 -7.44 3.56 -3.70
C ALA A 59 -6.35 2.62 -3.13
N ILE A 60 -6.71 1.60 -2.35
CA ILE A 60 -5.70 0.66 -1.82
C ILE A 60 -5.10 -0.23 -2.92
N ILE A 61 -5.89 -0.63 -3.92
CA ILE A 61 -5.38 -1.39 -5.07
C ILE A 61 -4.41 -0.53 -5.89
N TRP A 62 -4.69 0.75 -6.09
CA TRP A 62 -3.74 1.68 -6.72
C TRP A 62 -2.44 1.79 -5.92
N ALA A 63 -2.52 1.94 -4.60
CA ALA A 63 -1.33 1.97 -3.75
C ALA A 63 -0.46 0.71 -3.92
N TRP A 64 -1.09 -0.48 -3.93
CA TRP A 64 -0.40 -1.74 -4.16
C TRP A 64 0.21 -1.85 -5.56
N ALA A 65 -0.52 -1.42 -6.60
CA ALA A 65 -0.01 -1.45 -7.97
C ALA A 65 1.24 -0.59 -8.10
N PHE A 66 1.21 0.64 -7.59
CA PHE A 66 2.38 1.52 -7.58
C PHE A 66 3.54 0.93 -6.76
N PHE A 67 3.25 0.30 -5.62
CA PHE A 67 4.26 -0.34 -4.79
C PHE A 67 4.98 -1.49 -5.53
N GLU A 68 4.23 -2.45 -6.07
CA GLU A 68 4.79 -3.62 -6.78
C GLU A 68 5.56 -3.19 -8.03
N ILE A 69 4.99 -2.29 -8.85
CA ILE A 69 5.66 -1.77 -10.05
C ILE A 69 6.95 -1.05 -9.67
N SER A 70 6.95 -0.29 -8.58
CA SER A 70 8.14 0.45 -8.16
C SER A 70 9.25 -0.46 -7.63
N LEU A 71 8.90 -1.61 -7.02
CA LEU A 71 9.87 -2.62 -6.65
C LEU A 71 10.48 -3.30 -7.88
N ASP A 72 9.65 -3.69 -8.85
CA ASP A 72 10.09 -4.32 -10.09
C ASP A 72 11.03 -3.41 -10.90
N LEU A 73 10.67 -2.12 -10.99
CA LEU A 73 11.49 -1.08 -11.62
C LEU A 73 12.70 -0.65 -10.79
N LYS A 74 12.92 -1.24 -9.60
CA LYS A 74 14.00 -0.90 -8.64
C LYS A 74 14.00 0.57 -8.21
N LEU A 75 12.84 1.22 -8.24
CA LEU A 75 12.63 2.59 -7.76
C LEU A 75 12.50 2.62 -6.23
N LEU A 76 11.92 1.56 -5.65
CA LEU A 76 11.80 1.33 -4.21
C LEU A 76 12.62 0.11 -3.78
N GLU A 77 12.84 0.02 -2.48
CA GLU A 77 13.39 -1.17 -1.82
C GLU A 77 12.67 -1.45 -0.51
N LEU A 78 12.61 -2.71 -0.14
CA LEU A 78 12.13 -3.13 1.17
C LEU A 78 13.20 -2.86 2.22
N LYS A 79 12.80 -2.20 3.31
CA LYS A 79 13.60 -2.12 4.53
C LYS A 79 13.33 -3.38 5.34
N ASN A 80 14.27 -4.32 5.31
CA ASN A 80 14.19 -5.48 6.19
C ASN A 80 14.15 -5.03 7.65
N TYR A 81 13.12 -5.45 8.38
CA TYR A 81 13.22 -5.59 9.83
C TYR A 81 14.35 -6.57 10.09
N GLY A 82 15.38 -6.13 10.81
CA GLY A 82 16.59 -6.92 11.00
C GLY A 82 16.29 -8.33 11.52
N CYS A 83 16.72 -9.34 10.77
CA CYS A 83 17.43 -10.47 11.35
C CYS A 83 18.24 -11.25 10.31
N LYS A 84 19.57 -11.09 10.47
CA LYS A 84 20.67 -12.03 10.22
C LYS A 84 21.01 -12.39 8.76
N GLU A 85 22.14 -11.84 8.32
CA GLU A 85 23.16 -12.67 7.68
C GLU A 85 23.30 -13.96 8.49
N ILE A 86 22.91 -15.08 7.89
CA ILE A 86 23.26 -16.41 8.36
C ILE A 86 24.12 -17.02 7.25
N SER A 87 25.35 -17.35 7.66
CA SER A 87 26.43 -18.10 7.01
C SER A 87 27.05 -17.53 5.74
#